data_AF-A0A8X6VY79-F1
#
_entry.id   AF-A0A8X6VY79-F1
#
_cell.length_a   1.000
_cell.length_b   1.000
_cell.length_c   1.000
_cell.angle_alpha   90.00
_cell.angle_beta   90.00
_cell.angle_gamma   90.00
#
_symmetry.space_group_name_H-M   'P 1'
#
loop_
_entity.id
_entity.type
_entity.pdbx_description
1 polymer ?
#
loop_
_entity_poly.entity_id
_entity_poly.type
_entity_poly.pdbx_seq_one_letter_code
_entity_poly.pdbx_strand_id
1 'polypeptide(L)' 'MYHSVSACTIRHRLQQSGLSARRSLLGLPLTQNHRHLRHQWCDERRMWAAEWNEVVFTDELRICLQHHDGRIRV' A
#
# COMPACT_ATOMS: atom_id res chain seq x y z
N MET A 1 -25.20 22.07 -23.92
CA MET A 1 -24.00 22.14 -24.79
C MET A 1 -22.78 21.95 -23.89
N TYR A 2 -22.18 20.76 -23.84
CA TYR A 2 -21.00 20.52 -23.00
C TYR A 2 -19.78 21.12 -23.68
N HIS A 3 -19.13 22.08 -23.05
CA HIS A 3 -17.84 22.58 -23.49
C HIS A 3 -16.80 21.51 -23.13
N SER A 4 -16.15 20.93 -24.14
CA SER A 4 -15.00 20.05 -23.94
C SER A 4 -13.88 20.83 -23.25
N VAL A 5 -13.65 20.57 -21.96
CA VAL A 5 -12.56 21.17 -21.20
C VAL A 5 -11.24 20.52 -21.62
N SER A 6 -10.22 21.32 -21.91
CA SER A 6 -8.90 20.80 -22.29
C SER A 6 -8.19 20.15 -21.09
N ALA A 7 -7.41 19.11 -21.34
CA ALA A 7 -6.56 18.48 -20.31
C ALA A 7 -5.57 19.47 -19.67
N CYS A 8 -5.15 20.50 -20.42
CA CYS A 8 -4.31 21.59 -19.91
C CYS A 8 -5.03 22.40 -18.83
N THR A 9 -6.28 22.79 -19.09
CA THR A 9 -7.13 23.51 -18.14
C THR A 9 -7.36 22.70 -16.86
N ILE A 10 -7.55 21.39 -16.99
CA ILE A 10 -7.71 20.48 -15.84
C ILE A 10 -6.43 20.45 -15.01
N ARG A 11 -5.26 20.28 -15.64
CA ARG A 11 -3.97 20.21 -14.95
C ARG A 11 -3.62 21.52 -14.23
N HIS A 12 -3.85 22.67 -14.87
CA HIS A 12 -3.63 23.98 -14.26
C HIS A 12 -4.50 24.16 -13.01
N ARG A 13 -5.78 23.79 -13.08
CA ARG A 13 -6.67 23.89 -11.91
C ARG A 13 -6.24 22.97 -10.78
N LEU A 14 -5.82 21.74 -11.09
CA LEU A 14 -5.29 20.80 -10.09
C LEU A 14 -4.02 21.35 -9.43
N GLN A 15 -3.10 21.95 -10.20
CA GLN A 15 -1.90 22.57 -9.65
C GLN A 15 -2.21 23.80 -8.79
N GLN A 16 -3.13 24.67 -9.23
CA GLN A 16 -3.58 25.82 -8.45
C GLN A 16 -4.22 25.42 -7.12
N SER A 17 -4.90 24.27 -7.08
CA SER A 17 -5.47 23.71 -5.85
C SER A 17 -4.49 22.83 -5.05
N GLY A 18 -3.22 22.75 -5.45
CA GLY A 18 -2.19 21.94 -4.77
C GLY A 18 -2.36 20.42 -4.94
N LEU A 19 -3.22 19.98 -5.85
CA LEU A 19 -3.45 18.57 -6.14
C LEU A 19 -2.38 18.03 -7.10
N SER A 20 -1.69 16.98 -6.67
CA SER A 20 -0.72 16.23 -7.47
C SER A 20 -1.14 14.77 -7.56
N ALA A 21 -0.87 14.16 -8.71
CA ALA A 21 -1.08 12.72 -8.86
C ALA A 21 -0.09 11.97 -7.97
N ARG A 22 -0.59 10.99 -7.21
CA ARG A 22 0.22 10.05 -6.44
C ARG A 22 -0.15 8.65 -6.85
N ARG A 23 0.85 7.78 -6.97
CA ARG A 23 0.60 6.35 -7.14
C ARG A 23 0.11 5.80 -5.79
N SER A 24 -1.02 5.09 -5.80
CA SER A 24 -1.41 4.33 -4.61
C SER A 24 -0.28 3.37 -4.24
N LEU A 25 -0.02 3.24 -2.94
CA LEU A 25 0.84 2.17 -2.45
C LEU A 25 0.25 0.82 -2.91
N LEU A 26 1.10 -0.05 -3.44
CA LEU A 26 0.72 -1.42 -3.73
C LEU A 26 0.55 -2.14 -2.39
N GLY A 27 -0.70 -2.27 -1.95
CA GLY A 27 -1.06 -2.95 -0.72
C GLY A 27 -2.25 -3.85 -0.94
N LEU A 28 -2.35 -4.91 -0.14
CA LEU A 28 -3.54 -5.74 -0.10
C LEU A 28 -4.71 -4.89 0.41
N PRO A 29 -5.83 -4.78 -0.33
CA PRO A 29 -6.98 -4.04 0.13
C PRO A 29 -7.53 -4.71 1.40
N LEU A 30 -7.49 -3.99 2.52
CA LEU A 30 -8.04 -4.46 3.78
C LEU A 30 -9.53 -4.15 3.83
N THR A 31 -10.34 -5.14 4.19
CA THR A 31 -11.75 -4.91 4.53
C THR A 31 -11.83 -4.03 5.79
N GLN A 32 -13.00 -3.44 6.06
CA GLN A 32 -13.22 -2.67 7.29
C GLN A 32 -12.98 -3.54 8.54
N ASN A 33 -13.42 -4.80 8.51
CA ASN A 33 -13.22 -5.72 9.62
C ASN A 33 -11.74 -6.03 9.86
N HIS A 34 -10.96 -6.25 8.79
CA HIS A 34 -9.50 -6.46 8.92
C HIS A 34 -8.82 -5.24 9.57
N ARG A 35 -9.22 -4.02 9.21
CA ARG A 35 -8.66 -2.80 9.82
C ARG A 35 -8.97 -2.71 11.31
N HIS A 36 -10.22 -2.99 11.69
CA HIS A 36 -10.65 -2.96 13.09
C HIS A 36 -9.89 -3.99 13.93
N LEU A 37 -9.87 -5.25 13.51
CA LEU A 37 -9.19 -6.33 14.24
C LEU A 37 -7.69 -6.08 14.37
N ARG A 38 -7.02 -5.61 13.31
CA ARG A 38 -5.59 -5.27 13.36
C ARG A 38 -5.31 -4.10 14.31
N HIS A 39 -6.17 -3.09 14.33
CA HIS A 39 -6.04 -1.96 15.25
C HIS A 39 -6.20 -2.42 16.70
N GLN A 40 -7.27 -3.17 16.99
CA GLN A 40 -7.51 -3.72 18.32
C GLN A 40 -6.33 -4.59 18.79
N TRP A 41 -5.82 -5.45 17.91
CA TRP A 41 -4.67 -6.30 18.21
C TRP A 41 -3.43 -5.49 18.62
N CYS A 42 -3.15 -4.40 17.91
CA CYS A 42 -2.05 -3.50 18.23
C CYS A 42 -2.27 -2.77 19.56
N ASP A 43 -3.48 -2.29 19.82
CA ASP A 43 -3.78 -1.56 21.06
C ASP A 43 -3.65 -2.46 22.30
N GLU A 44 -4.15 -3.70 22.23
CA GLU A 44 -4.03 -4.68 23.31
C GLU A 44 -2.58 -5.00 23.68
N ARG A 45 -1.65 -4.84 22.72
CA ARG A 45 -0.22 -5.23 22.85
C ARG A 45 0.72 -4.06 22.81
N ARG A 46 0.18 -2.85 22.92
CA ARG A 46 0.93 -1.61 22.80
C ARG A 46 2.06 -1.49 23.82
N MET A 47 1.87 -2.10 24.99
CA MET A 47 2.83 -2.07 26.10
C MET A 47 3.59 -3.38 26.28
N TRP A 48 3.44 -4.35 25.38
CA TRP A 48 4.22 -5.59 25.43
C TRP A 48 5.69 -5.28 25.23
N ALA A 49 6.52 -5.86 26.11
CA ALA A 49 7.96 -5.77 26.05
C ALA A 49 8.59 -7.15 26.28
N ALA A 50 8.50 -7.68 27.49
CA ALA A 50 9.04 -9.00 27.82
C ALA A 50 8.24 -10.14 27.19
N GLU A 51 6.94 -9.91 26.98
CA GLU A 51 5.99 -10.85 26.38
C GLU A 51 6.37 -11.23 24.95
N TRP A 52 7.06 -10.36 24.21
CA TRP A 52 7.55 -10.69 22.87
C TRP A 52 8.56 -11.84 22.87
N ASN A 53 9.25 -12.10 23.98
CA ASN A 53 10.22 -13.21 24.08
C ASN A 53 9.54 -14.59 24.10
N GLU A 54 8.25 -14.65 24.42
CA GLU A 54 7.48 -15.90 24.48
C GLU A 54 6.79 -16.22 23.15
N VAL A 55 6.80 -15.29 22.19
CA VAL A 55 6.12 -15.45 20.90
C VAL A 55 7.06 -16.08 19.87
N VAL A 56 6.68 -17.24 19.35
CA VAL A 56 7.33 -17.86 18.20
C VAL A 56 6.53 -17.54 16.94
N PHE A 57 7.14 -16.80 16.01
CA PHE A 57 6.53 -16.49 14.72
C PHE A 57 6.85 -17.57 13.68
N THR A 58 5.87 -17.86 12.83
CA THR A 58 6.01 -18.81 11.72
C THR A 58 5.38 -18.21 10.47
N ASP A 59 6.05 -18.36 9.32
CA ASP A 59 5.51 -18.01 8.01
C ASP A 59 6.12 -18.92 6.94
N GLU A 60 5.49 -18.99 5.77
CA GLU A 60 5.97 -19.72 4.62
C GLU A 60 6.47 -18.75 3.55
N LEU A 61 7.73 -18.93 3.12
CA LEU A 61 8.29 -18.17 2.00
C LEU A 61 8.48 -19.07 0.78
N ARG A 62 8.09 -18.56 -0.39
CA ARG A 62 8.45 -19.16 -1.68
C ARG A 62 9.75 -18.56 -2.19
N ILE A 63 10.77 -19.39 -2.34
CA ILE A 63 12.08 -18.99 -2.87
C ILE A 63 12.20 -19.46 -4.32
N CYS A 64 12.41 -18.53 -5.24
CA CYS A 64 12.69 -18.85 -6.65
C CYS A 64 14.20 -19.00 -6.85
N LEU A 65 14.67 -20.19 -7.26
CA LEU A 65 16.08 -20.48 -7.50
C LEU A 65 16.63 -19.87 -8.80
N GLN A 66 15.75 -19.58 -9.76
CA GLN A 66 16.07 -18.92 -11.01
C GLN A 66 15.00 -17.89 -11.33
N HIS A 67 15.41 -16.64 -11.56
CA HIS A 67 14.55 -15.57 -12.06
C HIS A 67 15.11 -15.13 -13.41
N HIS A 68 14.39 -15.43 -14.50
CA HIS A 68 14.60 -14.69 -15.74
C HIS A 68 14.04 -13.29 -15.49
N ASP A 69 14.89 -12.27 -15.47
CA ASP A 69 14.52 -10.87 -15.26
C ASP A 69 13.70 -10.26 -16.42
N GLY A 70 13.24 -11.11 -17.35
CA GLY A 70 12.46 -10.73 -18.53
C GLY A 70 13.24 -9.84 -19.51
N ARG A 71 14.53 -9.58 -19.28
CA ARG A 71 15.34 -8.78 -20.20
C ARG A 71 15.72 -9.65 -21.38
N ILE A 72 14.93 -9.55 -22.44
CA ILE A 72 15.41 -9.89 -23.78
C ILE A 72 16.64 -9.00 -24.01
N ARG A 73 17.82 -9.62 -24.10
CA ARG A 73 19.00 -8.94 -24.63
C ARG A 73 18.71 -8.69 -26.11
N VAL A 74 18.44 -7.43 -26.44
CA VAL A 74 18.44 -6.93 -27.83
C VAL A 74 19.88 -6.90 -28.32
#